data_AF-A8M9A7-F1
#
_entry.id   AF-A8M9A7-F1
#
_cell.length_a   1.000
_cell.length_b   1.000
_cell.length_c   1.000
_cell.angle_alpha   90.00
_cell.angle_beta   90.00
_cell.angle_gamma   90.00
#
_symmetry.space_group_name_H-M   'P 1'
#
loop_
_entity.id
_entity.type
_entity.pdbx_description
1 polymer ?
#
loop_
_entity_poly.entity_id
_entity_poly.type
_entity_poly.pdbx_seq_one_letter_code
_entity_poly.pdbx_strand_id
1 'polypeptide(L)'
;MVLRFLSFSLLVVHKGRHQLAQVVAYALAVEETLKVTVDEAVMISVNGGLTRFKITPWLRNWIINELGSLRSMINRQELPKPTIDKAKCSACFYRSICLKYG
;
A
#
# COMPACT_ATOMS: atom_id res chain seq x y z
N MET A 1 -9.02 34.63 15.62
CA MET A 1 -8.54 33.91 14.41
C MET A 1 -8.38 32.45 14.77
N VAL A 2 -9.47 31.69 14.72
CA VAL A 2 -9.49 30.26 15.11
C VAL A 2 -9.19 29.45 13.86
N LEU A 3 -8.08 28.71 13.91
CA LEU A 3 -7.58 27.87 12.83
C LEU A 3 -8.59 26.77 12.49
N ARG A 4 -8.94 26.72 11.19
CA ARG A 4 -9.67 25.64 10.52
C ARG A 4 -9.01 24.28 10.78
N PHE A 5 -9.44 23.59 11.82
CA PHE A 5 -9.52 22.13 11.80
C PHE A 5 -10.71 21.75 10.90
N LEU A 6 -10.63 20.59 10.23
CA LEU A 6 -11.64 20.00 9.33
C LEU A 6 -11.49 20.36 7.84
N SER A 7 -10.51 19.73 7.17
CA SER A 7 -10.71 19.06 5.87
C SER A 7 -9.39 18.50 5.36
N PHE A 8 -8.96 17.34 5.88
CA PHE A 8 -7.88 16.59 5.24
C PHE A 8 -8.04 15.07 5.35
N SER A 9 -9.28 14.59 5.54
CA SER A 9 -9.57 13.17 5.77
C SER A 9 -10.19 12.43 4.58
N LEU A 10 -10.29 13.04 3.39
CA LEU A 10 -11.01 12.44 2.26
C LEU A 10 -10.32 12.49 0.88
N LEU A 11 -9.24 13.26 0.69
CA LEU A 11 -8.64 13.47 -0.64
C LEU A 11 -7.51 12.50 -1.03
N VAL A 12 -7.02 11.65 -0.12
CA VAL A 12 -5.90 10.71 -0.37
C VAL A 12 -6.38 9.30 -0.79
N VAL A 13 -7.68 9.11 -1.01
CA VAL A 13 -8.28 7.76 -1.05
C VAL A 13 -8.05 7.02 -2.39
N HIS A 14 -7.76 7.70 -3.50
CA HIS A 14 -7.51 7.04 -4.80
C HIS A 14 -6.04 7.04 -5.26
N LYS A 15 -5.30 8.13 -5.04
CA LYS A 15 -3.84 8.22 -5.25
C LYS A 15 -3.11 8.02 -3.92
N GLY A 16 -2.85 6.77 -3.53
CA GLY A 16 -2.16 6.54 -2.25
C GLY A 16 -2.22 5.12 -1.71
N ARG A 17 -3.13 4.26 -2.21
CA ARG A 17 -3.33 2.93 -1.62
C ARG A 17 -2.09 2.04 -1.66
N HIS A 18 -1.30 2.11 -2.73
CA HIS A 18 -0.06 1.32 -2.83
C HIS A 18 1.07 1.92 -1.98
N GLN A 19 1.18 3.25 -1.89
CA GLN A 19 2.11 3.92 -0.98
C GLN A 19 1.79 3.58 0.47
N LEU A 20 0.51 3.65 0.86
CA LEU A 20 0.06 3.29 2.20
C LEU A 20 0.38 1.83 2.52
N ALA A 21 0.14 0.91 1.56
CA ALA A 21 0.47 -0.49 1.75
C ALA A 21 1.98 -0.69 1.98
N GLN A 22 2.84 -0.01 1.21
CA GLN A 22 4.29 -0.05 1.40
C GLN A 22 4.69 0.47 2.79
N VAL A 23 4.17 1.63 3.20
CA VAL A 23 4.48 2.23 4.50
C VAL A 23 4.09 1.31 5.65
N VAL A 24 2.90 0.72 5.60
CA VAL A 24 2.42 -0.20 6.65
C VAL A 24 3.22 -1.51 6.63
N ALA A 25 3.59 -2.03 5.47
CA ALA A 25 4.44 -3.22 5.36
C ALA A 25 5.84 -2.98 5.97
N TYR A 26 6.44 -1.81 5.74
CA TYR A 26 7.70 -1.44 6.40
C TYR A 26 7.55 -1.30 7.91
N ALA A 27 6.46 -0.71 8.39
CA ALA A 27 6.17 -0.66 9.82
C ALA A 27 6.14 -2.07 10.42
N LEU A 28 5.39 -3.01 9.80
CA LEU A 28 5.34 -4.40 10.25
C LEU A 28 6.72 -5.09 10.25
N ALA A 29 7.56 -4.84 9.25
CA ALA A 29 8.92 -5.40 9.20
C ALA A 29 9.80 -4.88 10.35
N VAL A 30 9.66 -3.60 10.71
CA VAL A 30 10.33 -2.99 11.86
C VAL A 30 9.82 -3.61 13.17
N GLU A 31 8.51 -3.74 13.33
CA GLU A 31 7.90 -4.36 14.52
C GLU A 31 8.36 -5.82 14.69
N GLU A 32 8.41 -6.59 13.59
CA GLU A 32 8.88 -7.98 13.60
C GLU A 32 10.36 -8.09 13.99
N THR A 33 11.21 -7.23 13.41
CA THR A 33 12.68 -7.30 13.57
C THR A 33 13.13 -6.78 14.93
N LEU A 34 12.60 -5.61 15.33
CA LEU A 34 13.07 -4.89 16.51
C LEU A 34 12.21 -5.14 17.76
N LYS A 35 11.08 -5.87 17.62
CA LYS A 35 10.14 -6.17 18.71
C LYS A 35 9.58 -4.91 19.41
N VAL A 36 9.40 -3.84 18.65
CA VAL A 36 8.74 -2.60 19.08
C VAL A 36 7.40 -2.42 18.36
N THR A 37 6.61 -1.43 18.78
CA THR A 37 5.40 -1.01 18.07
C THR A 37 5.67 0.28 17.31
N VAL A 38 5.19 0.39 16.08
CA VAL A 38 5.30 1.59 15.23
C VAL A 38 3.93 2.25 15.12
N ASP A 39 3.71 3.36 15.81
CA ASP A 39 2.41 4.05 15.81
C ASP A 39 2.26 5.08 14.68
N GLU A 40 3.38 5.60 14.18
CA GLU A 40 3.42 6.59 13.10
C GLU A 40 4.56 6.25 12.12
N ALA A 41 4.32 6.49 10.84
CA ALA A 41 5.34 6.45 9.80
C ALA A 41 5.27 7.69 8.91
N VAL A 42 6.37 7.99 8.23
CA VAL A 42 6.51 9.18 7.41
C VAL A 42 6.97 8.80 6.01
N MET A 43 6.35 9.41 4.99
CA MET A 43 6.79 9.36 3.61
C MET A 43 7.28 10.75 3.19
N ILE A 44 8.49 10.81 2.66
CA ILE A 44 9.10 12.03 2.12
C ILE A 44 9.12 11.91 0.60
N SER A 45 8.47 12.85 -0.07
CA SER A 45 8.49 12.98 -1.53
C SER A 45 9.80 13.64 -1.99
N VAL A 46 10.18 13.39 -3.25
CA VAL A 46 11.40 13.96 -3.87
C VAL A 46 11.42 15.49 -3.81
N ASN A 47 10.26 16.15 -3.83
CA ASN A 47 10.12 17.59 -3.74
C ASN A 47 10.15 18.12 -2.29
N GLY A 48 10.52 17.27 -1.31
CA GLY A 48 10.59 17.63 0.12
C GLY A 48 9.26 17.61 0.86
N GLY A 49 8.13 17.32 0.18
CA GLY A 49 6.83 17.17 0.83
C GLY A 49 6.80 15.98 1.78
N LEU A 50 6.30 16.19 2.99
CA LEU A 50 6.23 15.20 4.06
C LEU A 50 4.77 14.78 4.30
N THR A 51 4.50 13.47 4.31
CA THR A 51 3.20 12.91 4.66
C THR A 51 3.34 11.97 5.85
N ARG A 52 2.56 12.19 6.91
CA ARG A 52 2.52 11.32 8.09
C ARG A 52 1.36 10.34 7.99
N PHE A 53 1.57 9.11 8.43
CA PHE A 53 0.58 8.04 8.46
C PHE A 53 0.50 7.47 9.86
N LYS A 54 -0.72 7.44 10.42
CA LYS A 54 -0.99 6.69 11.65
C LYS A 54 -1.13 5.21 11.30
N ILE A 55 -0.33 4.36 11.93
CA ILE A 55 -0.39 2.91 11.70
C ILE A 55 -1.42 2.31 12.66
N THR A 56 -2.63 2.09 12.15
CA THR A 56 -3.74 1.56 12.96
C THR A 56 -3.75 0.03 12.97
N PRO A 57 -4.38 -0.63 13.97
CA PRO A 57 -4.55 -2.08 13.97
C PRO A 57 -5.28 -2.59 12.71
N TRP A 58 -6.25 -1.81 12.21
CA TRP A 58 -6.96 -2.14 10.98
C TRP A 58 -6.02 -2.19 9.76
N LEU A 59 -5.09 -1.22 9.64
CA LEU A 59 -4.11 -1.21 8.56
C LEU A 59 -3.15 -2.40 8.64
N ARG A 60 -2.71 -2.78 9.84
CA ARG A 60 -1.89 -3.98 10.05
C ARG A 60 -2.61 -5.23 9.58
N ASN A 61 -3.85 -5.43 10.04
CA ASN A 61 -4.67 -6.57 9.65
C ASN A 61 -4.92 -6.61 8.14
N TRP A 62 -5.16 -5.45 7.52
CA TRP A 62 -5.29 -5.38 6.06
C TRP A 62 -4.04 -5.92 5.37
N ILE A 63 -2.83 -5.45 5.72
CA ILE A 63 -1.60 -5.91 5.09
C ILE A 63 -1.30 -7.38 5.38
N ILE A 64 -1.54 -7.85 6.61
CA ILE A 64 -1.39 -9.27 6.95
C ILE A 64 -2.29 -10.16 6.07
N ASN A 65 -3.53 -9.74 5.83
CA ASN A 65 -4.46 -10.47 4.96
C ASN A 65 -4.02 -10.46 3.49
N GLU A 66 -3.52 -9.32 2.99
CA GLU A 66 -2.96 -9.23 1.63
C GLU A 66 -1.73 -10.13 1.47
N LEU A 67 -0.82 -10.15 2.46
CA LEU A 67 0.34 -11.04 2.48
C LEU A 67 -0.07 -12.52 2.51
N GLY A 68 -1.09 -12.86 3.29
CA GLY A 68 -1.67 -14.21 3.30
C GLY A 68 -2.19 -14.62 1.92
N SER A 69 -2.88 -13.71 1.23
CA SER A 69 -3.38 -13.92 -0.12
C SER A 69 -2.24 -14.09 -1.14
N LEU A 70 -1.22 -13.24 -1.08
CA LEU A 70 -0.02 -13.34 -1.92
C LEU A 70 0.71 -14.67 -1.73
N ARG A 71 0.94 -15.06 -0.47
CA ARG A 71 1.59 -16.34 -0.12
C ARG A 71 0.80 -17.53 -0.64
N SER A 72 -0.53 -17.47 -0.53
CA SER A 72 -1.41 -18.52 -1.04
C SER A 72 -1.33 -18.66 -2.56
N MET A 73 -1.34 -17.54 -3.31
CA MET A 73 -1.19 -17.56 -4.77
C MET A 73 0.16 -18.14 -5.20
N ILE A 74 1.25 -17.73 -4.55
CA ILE A 74 2.60 -18.25 -4.84
C ILE A 74 2.66 -19.77 -4.62
N ASN A 75 2.15 -20.24 -3.47
CA ASN A 75 2.17 -21.67 -3.13
C ASN A 75 1.33 -22.51 -4.10
N ARG A 76 0.22 -21.97 -4.61
CA ARG A 76 -0.64 -22.62 -5.61
C ARG A 76 -0.17 -22.42 -7.06
N GLN A 77 0.92 -21.66 -7.28
CA GLN A 77 1.39 -21.26 -8.61
C GLN A 77 0.29 -20.59 -9.46
N GLU A 78 -0.61 -19.87 -8.79
CA GLU A 78 -1.71 -19.16 -9.42
C GLU A 78 -1.27 -17.76 -9.86
N LEU A 79 -1.63 -17.38 -11.09
CA LEU A 79 -1.45 -16.01 -11.53
C LEU A 79 -2.40 -15.07 -10.77
N PRO A 80 -1.97 -13.83 -10.46
CA PRO A 80 -2.86 -12.86 -9.83
C PRO A 80 -4.03 -12.52 -10.75
N LYS A 81 -5.15 -12.13 -10.14
CA LYS A 81 -6.30 -11.63 -10.90
C LYS A 81 -5.89 -10.40 -11.72
N PRO A 82 -6.37 -10.26 -12.97
CA PRO A 82 -6.12 -9.08 -13.78
C PRO A 82 -6.65 -7.85 -13.05
N THR A 83 -5.87 -6.75 -13.10
CA THR A 83 -6.34 -5.47 -12.57
C THR A 83 -7.33 -4.83 -13.54
N ILE A 84 -8.31 -4.10 -13.00
CA ILE A 84 -9.26 -3.30 -13.78
C ILE A 84 -8.58 -2.01 -14.29
N ASP A 85 -7.46 -1.62 -13.66
CA ASP A 85 -6.72 -0.41 -13.98
C ASP A 85 -5.86 -0.60 -15.24
N LYS A 86 -6.38 -0.14 -16.37
CA LYS A 86 -5.70 -0.22 -17.68
C LYS A 86 -4.37 0.52 -17.71
N ALA A 87 -4.18 1.57 -16.90
CA ALA A 87 -2.93 2.32 -16.87
C ALA A 87 -1.79 1.49 -16.25
N LYS A 88 -2.11 0.62 -15.27
CA LYS A 88 -1.13 -0.32 -14.75
C LYS A 88 -0.76 -1.39 -15.79
N CYS A 89 -1.73 -1.84 -16.57
CA CYS A 89 -1.47 -2.80 -17.64
C CYS A 89 -0.60 -2.20 -18.76
N SER A 90 -0.82 -0.93 -19.14
CA SER A 90 -0.02 -0.27 -20.18
C SER A 90 1.44 -0.05 -19.76
N ALA A 91 1.69 0.20 -18.47
CA ALA A 91 3.02 0.36 -17.88
C ALA A 91 3.67 -0.96 -17.41
N CYS A 92 2.97 -2.10 -17.50
CA CYS A 92 3.46 -3.37 -16.99
C CYS A 92 4.53 -3.97 -17.92
N PHE A 93 5.68 -4.34 -17.35
CA PHE A 93 6.75 -5.03 -18.07
C PHE A 93 6.27 -6.36 -18.71
N TYR A 94 5.40 -7.09 -18.01
CA TYR A 94 4.89 -8.40 -18.45
C TYR A 94 3.67 -8.31 -19.40
N ARG A 95 3.36 -7.12 -19.92
CA ARG A 95 2.21 -6.88 -20.79
C ARG A 95 2.16 -7.82 -22.00
N SER A 96 3.31 -8.11 -22.62
CA SER A 96 3.41 -8.93 -23.84
C SER A 96 3.08 -10.42 -23.64
N ILE A 97 3.18 -10.92 -22.40
CA ILE A 97 2.95 -12.33 -22.07
C ILE A 97 1.70 -12.54 -21.20
N CYS A 98 0.96 -11.48 -20.88
CA CYS A 98 -0.25 -11.56 -20.06
C CYS A 98 -1.45 -11.98 -20.90
N LEU A 99 -2.01 -13.15 -20.62
CA LEU A 99 -3.13 -13.76 -21.35
C LEU A 99 -4.40 -12.89 -21.44
N LYS A 100 -4.57 -11.91 -20.53
CA LYS A 100 -5.75 -11.04 -20.43
C LYS A 100 -5.55 -9.65 -21.04
N TYR A 101 -4.37 -9.36 -21.61
CA TYR A 101 -4.10 -8.07 -22.26
C TYR A 101 -4.51 -8.05 -23.75
N GLY A 102 -4.85 -9.21 -24.31
CA GLY A 102 -5.34 -9.37 -25.69
C GLY A 102 -6.69 -8.72 -25.93
#